data_AF-A0A142I410-F1
#
_entry.id   AF-A0A142I410-F1
#
_cell.length_a   1.000
_cell.length_b   1.000
_cell.length_c   1.000
_cell.angle_alpha   90.00
_cell.angle_beta   90.00
_cell.angle_gamma   90.00
#
_symmetry.space_group_name_H-M   'P 1'
#
loop_
_entity.id
_entity.type
_entity.pdbx_description
1 polymer ?
#
loop_
_entity_poly.entity_id
_entity_poly.type
_entity_poly.pdbx_seq_one_letter_code
_entity_poly.pdbx_strand_id
1 'polypeptide(L)'
;MTTETLSREWLQHQISAIEGAGITDSNTLAAFKLALAAMSSKPVVADEVEHVAAVLELIGSFEATDIDSDTVDLRFEIADIDTGSDVSITEYAARGSAIIRMLTCISSELPDGYVLEALKNTQTENELARGQLFIAQRTLLNQQRKIAELESRTVQLPKPKDSDPGWKIDPEFISKVQNAIGYDDQCECWEGTPSMEVVEAVLLAAAGIKMEVE
;
A
#
# COMPACT_ATOMS: atom_id res chain seq x y z
N MET A 1 -1.71 29.71 16.37
CA MET A 1 -1.33 28.33 15.96
C MET A 1 0.13 28.39 15.58
N THR A 2 1.01 27.77 16.37
CA THR A 2 2.44 27.69 16.07
C THR A 2 2.63 26.67 14.95
N THR A 3 3.05 27.14 13.77
CA THR A 3 3.45 26.28 12.67
C THR A 3 4.75 25.59 13.06
N GLU A 4 4.66 24.37 13.58
CA GLU A 4 5.85 23.54 13.79
C GLU A 4 6.49 23.29 12.42
N THR A 5 7.69 23.83 12.25
CA THR A 5 8.43 23.77 11.00
C THR A 5 9.09 22.41 10.92
N LEU A 6 8.88 21.69 9.82
CA LEU A 6 9.46 20.38 9.59
C LEU A 6 11.00 20.48 9.68
N SER A 7 11.62 19.79 10.65
CA SER A 7 13.07 19.88 10.87
C SER A 7 13.84 18.75 10.17
N ARG A 8 15.09 19.04 9.78
CA ARG A 8 16.00 18.05 9.17
C ARG A 8 16.21 16.84 10.08
N GLU A 9 16.37 17.09 11.38
CA GLU A 9 16.58 16.06 12.41
C GLU A 9 15.37 15.12 12.52
N TRP A 10 14.16 15.68 12.42
CA TRP A 10 12.94 14.89 12.43
C TRP A 10 12.87 13.94 11.23
N LEU A 11 13.18 14.42 10.02
CA LEU A 11 13.20 13.58 8.81
C LEU A 11 14.23 12.44 8.91
N GLN A 12 15.45 12.75 9.39
CA GLN A 12 16.49 11.75 9.59
C GLN A 12 16.07 10.66 10.58
N HIS A 13 15.40 11.06 11.67
CA HIS A 13 14.86 10.13 12.64
C HIS A 13 13.78 9.23 12.04
N GLN A 14 12.85 9.79 11.24
CA GLN A 14 11.81 8.99 10.58
C GLN A 14 12.38 7.99 9.56
N ILE A 15 13.34 8.41 8.73
CA ILE A 15 14.02 7.52 7.78
C ILE A 15 14.69 6.37 8.52
N SER A 16 15.44 6.67 9.58
CA SER A 16 16.13 5.65 10.38
C SER A 16 15.16 4.67 11.04
N ALA A 17 14.00 5.14 11.52
CA ALA A 17 12.99 4.28 12.12
C ALA A 17 12.34 3.34 11.09
N ILE A 18 12.07 3.83 9.87
CA ILE A 18 11.49 3.03 8.79
C ILE A 18 12.47 1.97 8.30
N GLU A 19 13.74 2.34 8.10
CA GLU A 19 14.79 1.40 7.70
C GLU A 19 15.08 0.38 8.80
N GLY A 20 15.09 0.79 10.07
CA GLY A 20 15.23 -0.10 11.22
C GLY A 20 14.09 -1.12 11.37
N ALA A 21 12.92 -0.83 10.80
CA ALA A 21 11.81 -1.78 10.71
C ALA A 21 11.92 -2.74 9.51
N GLY A 22 12.99 -2.65 8.71
CA GLY A 22 13.24 -3.50 7.54
C GLY A 22 12.49 -3.06 6.27
N ILE A 23 11.83 -1.90 6.29
CA ILE A 23 11.09 -1.36 5.15
C ILE A 23 12.08 -0.54 4.30
N THR A 24 12.40 -1.01 3.09
CA THR A 24 13.47 -0.42 2.26
C THR A 24 12.98 0.12 0.91
N ASP A 25 11.81 -0.31 0.45
CA ASP A 25 11.23 -0.03 -0.86
C ASP A 25 9.89 0.74 -0.80
N SER A 26 9.62 1.42 0.32
CA SER A 26 8.39 2.20 0.50
C SER A 26 8.46 3.57 -0.20
N ASN A 27 7.38 3.95 -0.88
CA ASN A 27 7.19 5.29 -1.44
C ASN A 27 7.34 6.40 -0.38
N THR A 28 6.95 6.14 0.87
CA THR A 28 7.11 7.08 1.98
C THR A 28 8.59 7.28 2.33
N LEU A 29 9.38 6.20 2.32
CA LEU A 29 10.82 6.28 2.57
C LEU A 29 11.51 7.07 1.46
N ALA A 30 11.13 6.83 0.20
CA ALA A 30 11.64 7.57 -0.94
C ALA A 30 11.32 9.07 -0.85
N ALA A 31 10.08 9.42 -0.49
CA ALA A 31 9.65 10.81 -0.31
C ALA A 31 10.42 11.52 0.81
N PHE A 32 10.65 10.85 1.95
CA PHE A 32 11.42 11.44 3.05
C PHE A 32 12.89 11.63 2.69
N LYS A 33 13.50 10.66 1.99
CA LYS A 33 14.88 10.80 1.49
C LYS A 33 15.01 11.96 0.50
N LEU A 34 14.03 12.12 -0.39
CA LEU A 34 13.96 13.23 -1.33
C LEU A 34 13.82 14.58 -0.61
N ALA A 35 12.91 14.68 0.36
CA ALA A 35 12.74 15.89 1.18
C ALA A 35 14.00 16.24 1.97
N LEU A 36 14.68 15.24 2.55
CA LEU A 36 15.95 15.43 3.25
C LEU A 36 17.05 15.95 2.31
N ALA A 37 17.14 15.38 1.11
CA ALA A 37 18.09 15.81 0.08
C ALA A 37 17.81 17.25 -0.37
N ALA A 38 16.54 17.61 -0.60
CA ALA A 38 16.12 18.98 -0.93
C ALA A 38 16.53 19.97 0.17
N MET A 39 16.28 19.64 1.44
CA MET A 39 16.69 20.46 2.59
C MET A 39 18.21 20.53 2.80
N SER A 40 18.98 19.59 2.25
CA SER A 40 20.45 19.61 2.30
C SER A 40 21.08 20.33 1.11
N SER A 41 20.31 20.60 0.06
CA SER A 41 20.79 21.35 -1.08
C SER A 41 21.04 22.80 -0.66
N LYS A 42 22.19 23.35 -1.06
CA LYS A 42 22.44 24.78 -0.94
C LYS A 42 21.44 25.46 -1.87
N PRO A 43 20.67 26.47 -1.43
CA PRO A 43 19.77 27.16 -2.32
C PRO A 43 20.59 27.68 -3.49
N VAL A 44 20.28 27.19 -4.68
CA VAL A 44 20.86 27.74 -5.88
C VAL A 44 20.31 29.16 -5.98
N VAL A 45 21.19 30.15 -5.98
CA VAL A 45 20.76 31.55 -6.04
C VAL A 45 20.15 31.74 -7.42
N ALA A 46 18.82 31.91 -7.47
CA ALA A 46 18.08 32.01 -8.73
C ALA A 46 18.66 33.11 -9.65
N ASP A 47 19.18 34.18 -9.05
CA ASP A 47 19.88 35.27 -9.73
C ASP A 47 21.17 34.81 -10.42
N GLU A 48 21.94 33.91 -9.81
CA GLU A 48 23.19 33.37 -10.39
C GLU A 48 22.89 32.43 -11.56
N VAL A 49 21.82 31.63 -11.46
CA VAL A 49 21.39 30.74 -12.55
C VAL A 49 20.88 31.53 -13.74
N GLU A 50 20.04 32.54 -13.50
CA GLU A 50 19.53 33.42 -14.56
C GLU A 50 20.68 34.19 -15.21
N HIS A 51 21.65 34.66 -14.42
CA HIS A 51 22.83 35.36 -14.93
C HIS A 51 23.67 34.46 -15.85
N VAL A 52 23.98 33.23 -15.43
CA VAL A 52 24.74 32.28 -16.25
C VAL A 52 23.97 31.91 -17.52
N ALA A 53 22.66 31.66 -17.43
CA ALA A 53 21.82 31.38 -18.59
C ALA A 53 21.83 32.55 -19.59
N ALA A 54 21.69 33.78 -19.11
CA ALA A 54 21.69 34.99 -19.94
C ALA A 54 23.05 35.22 -20.63
N VAL A 55 24.16 34.98 -19.93
CA VAL A 55 25.51 35.08 -20.53
C VAL A 55 25.69 34.03 -21.63
N LEU A 56 25.29 32.78 -21.39
CA LEU A 56 25.39 31.72 -22.39
C LEU A 56 24.47 31.95 -23.59
N GLU A 57 23.28 32.50 -23.38
CA GLU A 57 22.36 32.90 -24.45
C GLU A 57 22.96 34.03 -25.30
N LEU A 58 23.58 35.03 -24.65
CA LEU A 58 24.29 36.09 -25.34
C LEU A 58 25.43 35.53 -26.21
N ILE A 59 26.27 34.65 -25.65
CA ILE A 59 27.36 34.00 -26.40
C ILE A 59 26.80 33.18 -27.57
N GLY A 60 25.75 32.39 -27.33
CA GLY A 60 25.10 31.58 -28.35
C GLY A 60 24.35 32.37 -29.42
N SER A 61 24.14 33.68 -29.23
CA SER A 61 23.47 34.55 -30.21
C SER A 61 24.40 35.12 -31.30
N PHE A 62 25.72 34.96 -31.14
CA PHE A 62 26.69 35.35 -32.16
C PHE A 62 26.75 34.32 -33.29
N GLU A 63 27.08 34.76 -34.50
CA GLU A 63 27.44 33.86 -35.58
C GLU A 63 28.82 33.26 -35.30
N ALA A 64 29.01 31.97 -35.57
CA ALA A 64 30.29 31.29 -35.33
C ALA A 64 31.47 31.96 -36.06
N THR A 65 31.23 32.63 -37.19
CA THR A 65 32.25 33.38 -37.92
C THR A 65 32.70 34.67 -37.24
N ASP A 66 31.88 35.19 -36.32
CA ASP A 66 32.14 36.43 -35.59
C ASP A 66 32.95 36.19 -34.30
N ILE A 67 33.09 34.92 -33.89
CA ILE A 67 33.94 34.51 -32.78
C ILE A 67 35.24 33.92 -33.34
N ASP A 68 36.34 34.61 -33.07
CA ASP A 68 37.67 34.09 -33.36
C ASP A 68 37.88 32.74 -32.65
N SER A 69 38.10 31.68 -33.43
CA SER A 69 38.26 30.32 -32.92
C SER A 69 37.03 29.78 -32.18
N ASP A 70 35.81 30.02 -32.70
CA ASP A 70 34.58 29.41 -32.18
C ASP A 70 34.69 27.90 -31.97
N THR A 71 35.40 27.21 -32.88
CA THR A 71 35.69 25.78 -32.74
C THR A 71 36.95 25.57 -31.89
N VAL A 72 36.77 25.05 -30.69
CA VAL A 72 37.85 24.65 -29.78
C VAL A 72 38.17 23.18 -30.00
N ASP A 73 39.43 22.92 -30.35
CA ASP A 73 39.96 21.56 -30.39
C ASP A 73 40.30 21.09 -28.96
N LEU A 74 39.52 20.16 -28.43
CA LEU A 74 39.82 19.48 -27.17
C LEU A 74 40.34 18.08 -27.48
N ARG A 75 41.63 17.83 -27.28
CA ARG A 75 42.22 16.48 -27.35
C ARG A 75 42.41 15.91 -25.96
N PHE A 76 41.83 14.74 -25.73
CA PHE A 76 41.99 13.98 -24.49
C PHE A 76 42.61 12.64 -24.84
N GLU A 77 43.69 12.28 -24.15
CA GLU A 77 44.33 10.98 -24.33
C GLU A 77 44.03 10.08 -23.13
N ILE A 78 43.27 9.01 -23.38
CA ILE A 78 42.95 8.00 -22.36
C ILE A 78 43.45 6.65 -22.89
N ALA A 79 44.39 6.05 -22.17
CA ALA A 79 45.01 4.79 -22.55
C ALA A 79 45.58 4.81 -23.99
N ASP A 80 46.30 5.88 -24.33
CA ASP A 80 46.91 6.12 -25.66
C ASP A 80 45.91 6.18 -26.83
N ILE A 81 44.62 6.41 -26.54
CA ILE A 81 43.55 6.63 -27.52
C ILE A 81 43.12 8.10 -27.46
N ASP A 82 43.09 8.75 -28.63
CA ASP A 82 42.53 10.09 -28.78
C ASP A 82 41.00 10.03 -28.68
N THR A 83 40.48 10.53 -27.56
CA THR A 83 39.03 10.69 -27.29
C THR A 83 38.63 12.15 -27.37
N GLY A 84 39.43 12.98 -28.04
CA GLY A 84 39.15 14.38 -28.26
C GLY A 84 37.88 14.64 -29.08
N SER A 85 37.38 15.86 -28.98
CA SER A 85 36.31 16.38 -29.81
C SER A 85 36.53 17.86 -30.08
N ASP A 86 36.15 18.29 -31.27
CA ASP A 86 36.01 19.71 -31.55
C ASP A 86 34.68 20.19 -30.96
N VAL A 87 34.68 21.36 -30.32
CA VAL A 87 33.53 21.91 -29.61
C VAL A 87 33.31 23.35 -30.08
N SER A 88 32.12 23.64 -30.63
CA SER A 88 31.72 25.02 -30.95
C SER A 88 31.26 25.74 -29.68
N ILE A 89 31.83 26.93 -29.43
CA ILE A 89 31.50 27.78 -28.29
C ILE A 89 30.07 28.28 -28.41
N THR A 90 29.69 28.85 -29.55
CA THR A 90 28.34 29.37 -29.81
C THR A 90 27.28 28.28 -29.68
N GLU A 91 27.50 27.10 -30.29
CA GLU A 91 26.56 25.98 -30.25
C GLU A 91 26.34 25.47 -28.81
N TYR A 92 27.42 25.22 -28.07
CA TYR A 92 27.33 24.70 -26.71
C TYR A 92 26.81 25.74 -25.72
N ALA A 93 27.07 27.03 -25.94
CA ALA A 93 26.49 28.09 -25.13
C ALA A 93 24.97 28.20 -25.35
N ALA A 94 24.49 28.19 -26.60
CA ALA A 94 23.06 28.17 -26.92
C ALA A 94 22.36 26.92 -26.35
N ARG A 95 23.00 25.75 -26.47
CA ARG A 95 22.47 24.50 -25.91
C ARG A 95 22.46 24.52 -24.37
N GLY A 96 23.52 25.05 -23.76
CA GLY A 96 23.67 25.15 -22.31
C GLY A 96 22.62 26.07 -21.69
N SER A 97 22.41 27.26 -22.25
CA SER A 97 21.38 28.20 -21.77
C SER A 97 19.98 27.60 -21.89
N ALA A 98 19.65 26.93 -23.00
CA ALA A 98 18.36 26.27 -23.20
C ALA A 98 18.09 25.18 -22.14
N ILE A 99 19.08 24.35 -21.83
CA ILE A 99 18.97 23.31 -20.80
C ILE A 99 18.79 23.93 -19.41
N ILE A 100 19.58 24.97 -19.07
CA ILE A 100 19.48 25.65 -17.78
C ILE A 100 18.09 26.25 -17.59
N ARG A 101 17.55 26.93 -18.61
CA ARG A 101 16.20 27.53 -18.55
C ARG A 101 15.12 26.45 -18.44
N MET A 102 15.22 25.36 -19.18
CA MET A 102 14.30 24.23 -19.06
C MET A 102 14.28 23.66 -17.64
N LEU A 103 15.46 23.42 -17.04
CA LEU A 103 15.58 22.90 -15.68
C LEU A 103 15.08 23.90 -14.63
N THR A 104 15.31 25.20 -14.84
CA THR A 104 14.84 26.27 -13.96
C THR A 104 13.32 26.39 -14.00
N CYS A 105 12.71 26.31 -15.19
CA CYS A 105 11.25 26.26 -15.34
C CYS A 105 10.66 25.05 -14.61
N ILE A 106 11.21 23.85 -14.80
CA ILE A 106 10.75 22.62 -14.11
C ILE A 106 10.85 22.76 -12.58
N SER A 107 11.93 23.38 -12.08
CA SER A 107 12.10 23.61 -10.64
C SER A 107 11.13 24.65 -10.08
N SER A 108 10.70 25.63 -10.88
CA SER A 108 9.75 26.68 -10.47
C SER A 108 8.28 26.26 -10.54
N GLU A 109 7.96 25.24 -11.34
CA GLU A 109 6.60 24.73 -11.55
C GLU A 109 6.16 23.68 -10.52
N LEU A 110 7.04 23.23 -9.63
CA LEU A 110 6.66 22.47 -8.45
C LEU A 110 6.34 23.47 -7.33
N PRO A 111 5.07 23.83 -7.07
CA PRO A 111 4.77 24.66 -5.93
C PRO A 111 5.14 23.88 -4.67
N ASP A 112 6.19 24.33 -3.99
CA ASP A 112 6.64 23.82 -2.68
C ASP A 112 5.47 23.63 -1.71
N GLY A 113 4.42 24.45 -1.83
CA GLY A 113 3.19 24.36 -1.05
C GLY A 113 2.37 23.09 -1.28
N TYR A 114 2.29 22.57 -2.52
CA TYR A 114 1.49 21.38 -2.83
C TYR A 114 2.13 20.11 -2.28
N VAL A 115 3.46 19.98 -2.41
CA VAL A 115 4.20 18.85 -1.83
C VAL A 115 4.11 18.87 -0.31
N LEU A 116 4.23 20.06 0.30
CA LEU A 116 4.11 20.21 1.75
C LEU A 116 2.70 19.90 2.27
N GLU A 117 1.66 20.34 1.55
CA GLU A 117 0.26 20.05 1.87
C GLU A 117 -0.04 18.56 1.71
N ALA A 118 0.41 17.93 0.62
CA ALA A 118 0.26 16.51 0.39
C ALA A 118 0.93 15.69 1.50
N LEU A 119 2.16 16.04 1.88
CA LEU A 119 2.88 15.39 2.99
C LEU A 119 2.14 15.55 4.32
N LYS A 120 1.59 16.74 4.59
CA LYS A 120 0.81 17.00 5.81
C LYS A 120 -0.48 16.19 5.84
N ASN A 121 -1.18 16.09 4.71
CA ASN A 121 -2.37 15.26 4.58
C ASN A 121 -2.04 13.79 4.82
N THR A 122 -0.97 13.28 4.19
CA THR A 122 -0.48 11.91 4.42
C THR A 122 -0.10 11.65 5.87
N GLN A 123 0.49 12.63 6.58
CA GLN A 123 0.76 12.50 8.01
C GLN A 123 -0.54 12.34 8.81
N THR A 124 -1.54 13.19 8.56
CA THR A 124 -2.82 13.13 9.28
C THR A 124 -3.58 11.82 9.03
N GLU A 125 -3.54 11.30 7.80
CA GLU A 125 -4.13 10.01 7.45
C GLU A 125 -3.44 8.85 8.19
N ASN A 126 -2.10 8.89 8.29
CA ASN A 126 -1.34 7.89 9.04
C ASN A 126 -1.64 7.90 10.54
N GLU A 127 -1.81 9.08 11.14
CA GLU A 127 -2.21 9.20 12.55
C GLU A 127 -3.60 8.61 12.80
N LEU A 128 -4.54 8.88 11.89
CA LEU A 128 -5.89 8.30 11.95
C LEU A 128 -5.85 6.77 11.80
N ALA A 129 -5.12 6.26 10.82
CA ALA A 129 -4.97 4.83 10.57
C ALA A 129 -4.36 4.10 11.78
N ARG A 130 -3.34 4.70 12.42
CA ARG A 130 -2.74 4.17 13.66
C ARG A 130 -3.75 4.11 14.80
N GLY A 131 -4.59 5.14 14.95
CA GLY A 131 -5.67 5.16 15.95
C GLY A 131 -6.70 4.06 15.71
N GLN A 132 -7.13 3.87 14.47
CA GLN A 132 -8.07 2.81 14.09
C GLN A 132 -7.48 1.41 14.32
N LEU A 133 -6.21 1.21 13.97
CA LEU A 133 -5.51 -0.05 14.20
C LEU A 133 -5.46 -0.41 15.69
N PHE A 134 -5.17 0.58 16.55
CA PHE A 134 -5.16 0.38 17.99
C PHE A 134 -6.54 -0.05 18.53
N ILE A 135 -7.62 0.56 18.04
CA ILE A 135 -8.99 0.20 18.42
C ILE A 135 -9.31 -1.22 17.94
N ALA A 136 -9.00 -1.55 16.68
CA ALA A 136 -9.23 -2.87 16.11
C ALA A 136 -8.49 -3.97 16.89
N GLN A 137 -7.22 -3.72 17.24
CA GLN A 137 -6.40 -4.65 18.02
C GLN A 137 -6.99 -4.90 19.42
N ARG A 138 -7.50 -3.86 20.08
CA ARG A 138 -8.16 -3.99 21.38
C ARG A 138 -9.47 -4.78 21.28
N THR A 139 -10.25 -4.56 20.23
CA THR A 139 -11.49 -5.31 19.96
C THR A 139 -11.19 -6.78 19.72
N LEU A 140 -10.15 -7.09 18.92
CA LEU A 140 -9.71 -8.46 18.67
C LEU A 140 -9.31 -9.18 19.95
N LEU A 141 -8.53 -8.53 20.82
CA LEU A 141 -8.13 -9.10 22.11
C LEU A 141 -9.35 -9.39 23.02
N ASN A 142 -10.34 -8.49 23.02
CA ASN A 142 -11.57 -8.72 23.78
C ASN A 142 -12.38 -9.89 23.23
N GLN A 143 -12.46 -10.04 21.91
CA GLN A 143 -13.13 -11.17 21.27
C GLN A 143 -12.41 -12.48 21.58
N GLN A 144 -11.09 -12.52 21.48
CA GLN A 144 -10.29 -13.70 21.83
C GLN A 144 -10.50 -14.13 23.29
N ARG A 145 -10.55 -13.17 24.23
CA ARG A 145 -10.86 -13.47 25.63
C ARG A 145 -12.25 -14.09 25.80
N LYS A 146 -13.26 -13.55 25.11
CA LYS A 146 -14.63 -14.06 25.18
C LYS A 146 -14.75 -15.46 24.58
N ILE A 147 -14.03 -15.75 23.49
CA ILE A 147 -13.96 -17.09 22.89
C ILE A 147 -13.37 -18.07 23.91
N ALA A 148 -12.21 -17.74 24.51
CA ALA A 148 -11.59 -18.59 25.52
C ALA A 148 -12.51 -18.85 26.74
N GLU A 149 -13.27 -17.84 27.17
CA GLU A 149 -14.27 -18.00 28.22
C GLU A 149 -15.37 -18.99 27.80
N LEU A 150 -15.94 -18.83 26.61
CA LEU A 150 -16.98 -19.71 26.08
C LEU A 150 -16.48 -21.15 25.87
N GLU A 151 -15.25 -21.33 25.41
CA GLU A 151 -14.61 -22.65 25.24
C GLU A 151 -14.36 -23.33 26.59
N SER A 152 -14.05 -22.58 27.65
CA SER A 152 -13.87 -23.11 28.99
C SER A 152 -15.18 -23.47 29.71
N ARG A 153 -16.33 -22.98 29.22
CA ARG A 153 -17.64 -23.25 29.83
C ARG A 153 -18.05 -24.68 29.54
N THR A 154 -18.08 -25.50 30.59
CA THR A 154 -18.72 -26.82 30.53
C THR A 154 -20.24 -26.65 30.40
N VAL A 155 -20.80 -27.06 29.27
CA VAL A 155 -22.26 -27.07 29.06
C VAL A 155 -22.85 -28.23 29.85
N GLN A 156 -23.58 -27.92 30.92
CA GLN A 156 -24.43 -28.89 31.62
C GLN A 156 -25.65 -29.13 30.75
N LEU A 157 -25.61 -30.21 29.96
CA LEU A 157 -26.80 -30.67 29.25
C LEU A 157 -27.83 -31.17 30.28
N PRO A 158 -29.13 -30.86 30.11
CA PRO A 158 -30.16 -31.43 30.97
C PRO A 158 -30.05 -32.96 30.92
N LYS A 159 -30.28 -33.62 32.05
CA LYS A 159 -30.31 -35.08 32.10
C LYS A 159 -31.28 -35.58 31.02
N PRO A 160 -30.87 -36.56 30.18
CA PRO A 160 -31.78 -37.21 29.26
C PRO A 160 -33.03 -37.64 30.02
N LYS A 161 -34.22 -37.30 29.49
CA LYS A 161 -35.48 -37.78 30.08
C LYS A 161 -35.57 -39.30 30.06
N ASP A 162 -34.82 -39.94 29.17
CA ASP A 162 -34.74 -41.38 29.03
C ASP A 162 -33.27 -41.80 28.92
N SER A 163 -32.84 -42.72 29.79
CA SER A 163 -31.43 -43.15 29.92
C SER A 163 -31.16 -44.48 29.22
N ASP A 164 -32.17 -45.04 28.56
CA ASP A 164 -32.06 -46.32 27.87
C ASP A 164 -31.30 -46.16 26.54
N PRO A 165 -30.42 -47.12 26.20
CA PRO A 165 -29.64 -47.06 24.97
C PRO A 165 -30.57 -47.20 23.76
N GLY A 166 -30.76 -46.08 23.06
CA GLY A 166 -31.42 -46.02 21.78
C GLY A 166 -32.74 -45.28 21.86
N TRP A 167 -32.79 -44.11 21.23
CA TRP A 167 -34.04 -43.53 20.80
C TRP A 167 -34.70 -44.51 19.82
N LYS A 168 -35.61 -45.35 20.31
CA LYS A 168 -36.45 -46.16 19.42
C LYS A 168 -37.51 -45.22 18.86
N ILE A 169 -37.25 -44.70 17.66
CA ILE A 169 -38.29 -44.03 16.88
C ILE A 169 -39.41 -45.05 16.71
N ASP A 170 -40.63 -44.64 17.05
CA ASP A 170 -41.82 -45.50 16.93
C ASP A 170 -41.93 -46.07 15.50
N PRO A 171 -42.01 -47.40 15.33
CA PRO A 171 -42.17 -48.02 14.02
C PRO A 171 -43.38 -47.48 13.24
N GLU A 172 -44.45 -47.08 13.93
CA GLU A 172 -45.60 -46.44 13.27
C GLU A 172 -45.25 -45.06 12.74
N PHE A 173 -44.40 -44.30 13.45
CA PHE A 173 -43.94 -43.00 13.00
C PHE A 173 -43.05 -43.13 11.76
N ILE A 174 -42.13 -44.11 11.74
CA ILE A 174 -41.32 -44.41 10.55
C ILE A 174 -42.21 -44.79 9.37
N SER A 175 -43.20 -45.66 9.59
CA SER A 175 -44.13 -46.09 8.54
C SER A 175 -44.97 -44.93 8.00
N LYS A 176 -45.36 -43.98 8.86
CA LYS A 176 -46.13 -42.81 8.47
C LYS A 176 -45.30 -41.80 7.67
N VAL A 177 -44.02 -41.65 8.01
CA VAL A 177 -43.07 -40.88 7.21
C VAL A 177 -42.89 -41.58 5.86
N GLN A 178 -42.58 -42.88 5.83
CA GLN A 178 -42.41 -43.67 4.60
C GLN A 178 -43.61 -43.55 3.64
N ASN A 179 -44.84 -43.61 4.16
CA ASN A 179 -46.04 -43.43 3.34
C ASN A 179 -46.21 -42.01 2.78
N ALA A 180 -45.64 -40.99 3.43
CA ALA A 180 -45.73 -39.61 3.00
C ALA A 180 -44.67 -39.23 1.95
N ILE A 181 -43.48 -39.84 2.00
CA ILE A 181 -42.39 -39.59 1.03
C ILE A 181 -42.44 -40.49 -0.22
N GLY A 182 -43.27 -41.55 -0.21
CA GLY A 182 -43.41 -42.49 -1.32
C GLY A 182 -42.31 -43.56 -1.31
N TYR A 183 -42.67 -44.80 -1.64
CA TYR A 183 -41.73 -45.91 -1.78
C TYR A 183 -40.95 -45.75 -3.08
N ASP A 184 -39.62 -45.84 -3.01
CA ASP A 184 -38.78 -46.12 -4.18
C ASP A 184 -38.30 -47.56 -4.09
N ASP A 185 -38.98 -48.43 -4.83
CA ASP A 185 -38.80 -49.88 -4.85
C ASP A 185 -37.40 -50.29 -5.36
N GLN A 186 -36.59 -49.35 -5.86
CA GLN A 186 -35.24 -49.60 -6.38
C GLN A 186 -34.10 -49.30 -5.39
N CYS A 187 -34.35 -48.64 -4.26
CA CYS A 187 -33.27 -48.27 -3.34
C CYS A 187 -33.12 -49.28 -2.19
N GLU A 188 -32.20 -50.23 -2.32
CA GLU A 188 -31.71 -51.12 -1.23
C GLU A 188 -30.91 -50.37 -0.14
N CYS A 189 -31.14 -49.07 0.05
CA CYS A 189 -30.28 -48.19 0.85
C CYS A 189 -30.67 -48.08 2.34
N TRP A 190 -31.65 -48.85 2.83
CA TRP A 190 -32.21 -48.70 4.18
C TRP A 190 -31.70 -49.70 5.24
N GLU A 191 -30.59 -50.40 4.99
CA GLU A 191 -29.82 -51.08 6.05
C GLU A 191 -28.75 -50.19 6.70
N GLY A 192 -28.63 -48.92 6.28
CA GLY A 192 -27.73 -47.95 6.88
C GLY A 192 -28.45 -46.95 7.76
N THR A 193 -27.83 -46.57 8.89
CA THR A 193 -28.20 -45.38 9.68
C THR A 193 -28.49 -44.21 8.74
N PRO A 194 -29.58 -43.44 8.95
CA PRO A 194 -29.93 -42.34 8.06
C PRO A 194 -28.73 -41.40 7.91
N SER A 195 -28.43 -40.98 6.68
CA SER A 195 -27.31 -40.06 6.45
C SER A 195 -27.52 -38.79 7.26
N MET A 196 -26.43 -38.21 7.75
CA MET A 196 -26.45 -37.03 8.63
C MET A 196 -27.26 -35.87 8.02
N GLU A 197 -27.26 -35.74 6.70
CA GLU A 197 -28.02 -34.75 5.94
C GLU A 197 -29.53 -34.91 6.11
N VAL A 198 -30.04 -36.14 6.15
CA VAL A 198 -31.47 -36.43 6.38
C VAL A 198 -31.85 -36.12 7.82
N VAL A 199 -30.97 -36.43 8.77
CA VAL A 199 -31.18 -36.13 10.19
C VAL A 199 -31.19 -34.62 10.42
N GLU A 200 -30.28 -33.89 9.78
CA GLU A 200 -30.18 -32.43 9.86
C GLU A 200 -31.41 -31.75 9.24
N ALA A 201 -31.86 -32.18 8.06
CA ALA A 201 -33.08 -31.67 7.42
C ALA A 201 -34.33 -31.87 8.30
N VAL A 202 -34.47 -33.05 8.93
CA VAL A 202 -35.59 -33.35 9.82
C VAL A 202 -35.53 -32.53 11.11
N LEU A 203 -34.34 -32.34 11.70
CA LEU A 203 -34.16 -31.52 12.89
C LEU A 203 -34.43 -30.03 12.61
N LEU A 204 -34.01 -29.52 11.45
CA LEU A 204 -34.30 -28.15 11.01
C LEU A 204 -35.80 -27.93 10.78
N ALA A 205 -36.47 -28.90 10.14
CA ALA A 205 -37.92 -28.85 9.94
C ALA A 205 -38.69 -28.91 11.28
N ALA A 206 -38.27 -29.77 12.22
CA ALA A 206 -38.88 -29.88 13.54
C ALA A 206 -38.63 -28.65 14.43
N ALA A 207 -37.50 -27.95 14.24
CA ALA A 207 -37.18 -26.71 14.93
C ALA A 207 -37.92 -25.48 14.37
N GLY A 208 -38.68 -25.63 13.27
CA GLY A 208 -39.40 -24.53 12.63
C GLY A 208 -38.50 -23.50 11.95
N ILE A 209 -37.24 -23.86 11.67
CA ILE A 209 -36.27 -22.99 11.00
C ILE A 209 -36.50 -23.13 9.49
N LYS A 210 -36.97 -22.07 8.84
CA LYS A 210 -37.08 -22.01 7.37
C LYS A 210 -35.68 -21.91 6.77
N MET A 211 -35.30 -22.86 5.93
CA MET A 211 -34.24 -22.64 4.95
C MET A 211 -34.81 -21.84 3.78
N GLU A 212 -34.21 -20.70 3.47
CA GLU A 212 -34.25 -20.20 2.09
C GLU A 212 -33.24 -21.03 1.30
N VAL A 213 -33.77 -21.83 0.37
CA VAL A 213 -32.97 -22.61 -0.58
C VAL A 213 -32.83 -21.73 -1.83
N GLU A 214 -31.60 -21.41 -2.23
CA GLU A 214 -31.28 -20.94 -3.60
C GLU A 214 -31.34 -22.11 -4.59
#